data_AF-A0AAD6ZWG6-F1
#
_entry.id   AF-A0AAD6ZWG6-F1
#
_cell.length_a   1.000
_cell.length_b   1.000
_cell.length_c   1.000
_cell.angle_alpha   90.00
_cell.angle_beta   90.00
_cell.angle_gamma   90.00
#
_symmetry.space_group_name_H-M   'P 1'
#
loop_
_entity.id
_entity.type
_entity.pdbx_description
1 polymer ?
#
loop_
_entity_poly.entity_id
_entity_poly.type
_entity_poly.pdbx_seq_one_letter_code
_entity_poly.pdbx_strand_id
1 'polypeptide(L)'
;RKCPAEDLAQCAERTARNLCLKLESTEALKAYSELPAAEQSIWLAGRILLHGEILGTLQPPEAVYHIPGDLEGTIDRYHFLVMIDPNASTYVKKGKTSPITLIEGHLLRIPNSGLTPAFTHNKSKMNVIEGRMRYKFTHSRNLIKDLIVESVGDADTEDESGQPMDIITLCQQVIDLGSSKLTTDIKISVEMCGRFAFLVCSLSRPFTESLIFIVPSTRLTLLLRRRSPRLLRRKTVG
;
A
#
# COMPACT_ATOMS: atom_id res chain seq x y z
N ARG A 1 -1.54 -33.58 -43.70
CA ARG A 1 -1.89 -34.90 -44.31
C ARG A 1 -3.27 -35.26 -43.78
N LYS A 2 -4.28 -35.38 -44.65
CA LYS A 2 -5.59 -35.91 -44.24
C LYS A 2 -5.38 -37.39 -43.91
N CYS A 3 -5.70 -37.81 -42.68
CA CYS A 3 -5.81 -39.24 -42.43
C CYS A 3 -6.94 -39.76 -43.33
N PRO A 4 -6.75 -40.88 -44.05
CA PRO A 4 -7.87 -41.57 -44.67
C PRO A 4 -8.93 -41.88 -43.59
N ALA A 5 -10.13 -42.31 -43.97
CA ALA A 5 -11.19 -42.75 -43.04
C ALA A 5 -10.81 -44.03 -42.23
N GLU A 6 -9.52 -44.22 -41.98
CA GLU A 6 -8.93 -45.19 -41.08
C GLU A 6 -9.18 -44.73 -39.64
N ASP A 7 -9.99 -45.53 -38.96
CA ASP A 7 -10.03 -45.78 -37.52
C ASP A 7 -9.42 -44.67 -36.65
N LEU A 8 -10.24 -43.68 -36.30
CA LEU A 8 -9.87 -42.53 -35.46
C LEU A 8 -9.19 -42.96 -34.15
N ALA A 9 -9.48 -44.17 -33.67
CA ALA A 9 -8.83 -44.80 -32.52
C ALA A 9 -7.33 -45.05 -32.73
N GLN A 10 -6.90 -45.50 -33.92
CA GLN A 10 -5.48 -45.70 -34.24
C GLN A 10 -4.74 -44.36 -34.32
N CYS A 11 -5.40 -43.33 -34.85
CA CYS A 11 -4.86 -41.97 -34.86
C CYS A 11 -4.72 -41.40 -33.45
N ALA A 12 -5.70 -41.65 -32.57
CA ALA A 12 -5.64 -41.27 -31.16
C ALA A 12 -4.48 -41.96 -30.44
N GLU A 13 -4.27 -43.27 -30.63
CA GLU A 13 -3.15 -44.00 -30.05
C GLU A 13 -1.79 -43.46 -30.49
N ARG A 14 -1.63 -43.23 -31.79
CA ARG A 14 -0.37 -42.70 -32.33
C ARG A 14 -0.08 -41.32 -31.77
N THR A 15 -1.11 -40.48 -31.66
CA THR A 15 -1.00 -39.13 -31.09
C THR A 15 -0.67 -39.18 -29.61
N ALA A 16 -1.31 -40.07 -28.84
CA ALA A 16 -1.01 -40.28 -27.43
C ALA A 16 0.43 -40.72 -27.18
N ARG A 17 0.97 -41.63 -28.02
CA ARG A 17 2.37 -42.05 -27.97
C ARG A 17 3.33 -40.90 -28.29
N ASN A 18 3.04 -40.11 -29.32
CA ASN A 18 3.87 -38.96 -29.70
C ASN A 18 3.90 -37.88 -28.62
N LEU A 19 2.80 -37.69 -27.90
CA LEU A 19 2.67 -36.71 -26.81
C LEU A 19 3.07 -37.29 -25.44
N CYS A 20 3.51 -38.55 -25.37
CA CYS A 20 3.87 -39.26 -24.14
C CYS A 20 2.81 -39.13 -23.03
N LEU A 21 1.52 -39.26 -23.40
CA LEU A 21 0.41 -39.12 -22.46
C LEU A 21 0.40 -40.27 -21.43
N LYS A 22 -0.08 -39.98 -20.21
CA LYS A 22 -0.33 -41.00 -19.17
C LYS A 22 -1.46 -41.93 -19.60
N LEU A 23 -1.48 -43.17 -19.06
CA LEU A 23 -2.47 -44.20 -19.39
C LEU A 23 -3.92 -43.67 -19.29
N GLU A 24 -4.28 -43.02 -18.18
CA GLU A 24 -5.61 -42.41 -17.98
C GLU A 24 -5.98 -41.41 -19.09
N SER A 25 -5.02 -40.59 -19.54
CA SER A 25 -5.22 -39.62 -20.61
C SER A 25 -5.29 -40.28 -21.98
N THR A 26 -4.60 -41.41 -22.18
CA THR A 26 -4.70 -42.19 -23.42
C THR A 26 -6.07 -42.85 -23.57
N GLU A 27 -6.64 -43.38 -22.49
CA GLU A 27 -7.99 -43.97 -22.48
C GLU A 27 -9.04 -42.90 -22.73
N ALA A 28 -8.91 -41.72 -22.10
CA ALA A 28 -9.80 -40.59 -22.35
C ALA A 28 -9.74 -40.10 -23.80
N LEU A 29 -8.55 -40.08 -24.43
CA LEU A 29 -8.39 -39.68 -25.83
C LEU A 29 -8.98 -40.72 -26.79
N LYS A 30 -8.87 -42.02 -26.47
CA LYS A 30 -9.53 -43.09 -27.23
C LYS A 30 -11.04 -42.97 -27.15
N ALA A 31 -11.59 -42.84 -25.94
CA ALA A 31 -13.02 -42.64 -25.73
C ALA A 31 -13.53 -41.40 -26.48
N TYR A 32 -12.75 -40.31 -26.49
CA TYR A 32 -13.06 -39.12 -27.28
C TYR A 32 -13.11 -39.39 -28.79
N SER A 33 -12.18 -40.19 -29.33
CA SER A 33 -12.10 -40.49 -30.76
C SER A 33 -13.26 -41.33 -31.30
N GLU A 34 -13.93 -42.07 -30.42
CA GLU A 34 -15.11 -42.88 -30.74
C GLU A 34 -16.41 -42.07 -30.77
N LEU A 35 -16.42 -40.86 -30.20
CA LEU A 35 -17.60 -40.00 -30.17
C LEU A 35 -17.93 -39.46 -31.58
N PRO A 36 -19.22 -39.20 -31.89
CA PRO A 36 -19.62 -38.46 -33.09
C PRO A 36 -18.98 -37.07 -33.15
N ALA A 37 -18.71 -36.57 -34.36
CA ALA A 37 -18.04 -35.27 -34.55
C ALA A 37 -18.72 -34.08 -33.84
N ALA A 38 -20.06 -34.08 -33.78
CA ALA A 38 -20.82 -33.07 -33.04
C ALA A 38 -20.54 -33.15 -31.53
N GLU A 39 -20.54 -34.35 -30.95
CA GLU A 39 -20.26 -34.57 -29.53
C GLU A 39 -18.80 -34.29 -29.18
N GLN A 40 -17.85 -34.62 -30.07
CA GLN A 40 -16.44 -34.28 -29.93
C GLN A 40 -16.22 -32.76 -29.79
N SER A 41 -16.96 -31.96 -30.56
CA SER A 41 -16.85 -30.50 -30.49
C SER A 41 -17.37 -29.94 -29.17
N ILE A 42 -18.50 -30.46 -28.69
CA ILE A 42 -19.12 -30.07 -27.41
C ILE A 42 -18.22 -30.48 -26.24
N TRP A 43 -17.68 -31.70 -26.28
CA TRP A 43 -16.77 -32.20 -25.25
C TRP A 43 -15.50 -31.36 -25.17
N LEU A 44 -14.91 -30.99 -26.31
CA LEU A 44 -13.74 -30.12 -26.36
C LEU A 44 -14.05 -28.74 -25.79
N ALA A 45 -15.17 -28.14 -26.19
CA ALA A 45 -15.61 -26.85 -25.66
C ALA A 45 -15.80 -26.90 -24.13
N GLY A 46 -16.45 -27.94 -23.62
CA GLY A 46 -16.62 -28.15 -22.18
C GLY A 46 -15.30 -28.31 -21.43
N ARG A 47 -14.34 -29.07 -21.99
CA ARG A 47 -12.99 -29.20 -21.41
C ARG A 47 -12.21 -27.90 -21.42
N ILE A 48 -12.31 -27.10 -22.49
CA ILE A 48 -11.67 -25.78 -22.56
C ILE A 48 -12.24 -24.86 -21.48
N LEU A 49 -13.57 -24.84 -21.30
CA LEU A 49 -14.22 -24.04 -20.25
C LEU A 49 -13.79 -24.49 -18.85
N LEU A 50 -13.82 -25.80 -18.58
CA LEU A 50 -13.36 -26.37 -17.31
C LEU A 50 -11.88 -26.03 -17.02
N HIS A 51 -11.00 -26.13 -18.03
CA HIS A 51 -9.61 -25.73 -17.88
C HIS A 51 -9.47 -24.23 -17.63
N GLY A 52 -10.32 -23.39 -18.24
CA GLY A 52 -10.40 -21.96 -17.95
C GLY A 52 -10.75 -21.69 -16.49
N GLU A 53 -11.71 -22.42 -15.93
CA GLU A 53 -12.08 -22.34 -14.51
C GLU A 53 -10.92 -22.77 -13.60
N ILE A 54 -10.30 -23.93 -13.87
CA ILE A 54 -9.17 -24.44 -13.08
C ILE A 54 -7.97 -23.49 -13.14
N LEU A 55 -7.59 -23.04 -14.34
CA LEU A 55 -6.50 -22.07 -14.51
C LEU A 55 -6.81 -20.73 -13.84
N GLY A 56 -8.07 -20.31 -13.81
CA GLY A 56 -8.51 -19.14 -13.04
C GLY A 56 -8.31 -19.30 -11.53
N THR A 57 -8.37 -20.53 -11.01
CA THR A 57 -8.11 -20.81 -9.59
C THR A 57 -6.63 -21.02 -9.26
N LEU A 58 -5.82 -21.47 -10.22
CA LEU A 58 -4.40 -21.68 -10.07
C LEU A 58 -3.66 -20.33 -10.11
N GLN A 59 -3.55 -19.66 -8.95
CA GLN A 59 -2.53 -18.63 -8.81
C GLN A 59 -1.15 -19.28 -8.65
N PRO A 60 -0.15 -18.91 -9.48
CA PRO A 60 1.21 -19.40 -9.27
C PRO A 60 1.67 -18.99 -7.87
N PRO A 61 2.28 -19.89 -7.08
CA PRO A 61 2.74 -19.58 -5.73
C PRO A 61 3.79 -18.45 -5.70
N GLU A 62 4.44 -18.19 -6.85
CA GLU A 62 5.46 -17.16 -7.03
C GLU A 62 4.96 -15.92 -7.79
N ALA A 63 3.70 -15.88 -8.21
CA ALA A 63 3.18 -14.71 -8.92
C ALA A 63 3.10 -13.53 -7.95
N VAL A 64 3.96 -12.54 -8.16
CA VAL A 64 3.89 -11.24 -7.48
C VAL A 64 2.50 -10.68 -7.73
N TYR A 65 1.74 -10.48 -6.66
CA TYR A 65 0.40 -9.91 -6.79
C TYR A 65 0.52 -8.46 -7.28
N HIS A 66 0.02 -8.20 -8.48
CA HIS A 66 -0.11 -6.87 -9.01
C HIS A 66 -1.40 -6.23 -8.49
N ILE A 67 -1.25 -5.07 -7.84
CA ILE A 67 -2.39 -4.29 -7.36
C ILE A 67 -3.08 -3.70 -8.60
N PRO A 68 -4.41 -3.88 -8.76
CA PRO A 68 -5.16 -3.22 -9.83
C PRO A 68 -5.00 -1.70 -9.77
N GLY A 69 -4.85 -1.04 -10.93
CA GLY A 69 -4.62 0.40 -11.02
C GLY A 69 -5.70 1.25 -10.35
N ASP A 70 -6.96 0.81 -10.42
CA ASP A 70 -8.09 1.50 -9.78
C ASP A 70 -7.99 1.47 -8.25
N LEU A 71 -7.62 0.32 -7.69
CA LEU A 71 -7.39 0.16 -6.26
C LEU A 71 -6.19 1.01 -5.82
N GLU A 72 -5.12 1.02 -6.62
CA GLU A 72 -3.95 1.86 -6.37
C GLU A 72 -4.29 3.35 -6.36
N GLY A 73 -5.03 3.84 -7.37
CA GLY A 73 -5.47 5.24 -7.42
C GLY A 73 -6.37 5.60 -6.24
N THR A 74 -7.20 4.67 -5.78
CA THR A 74 -8.06 4.86 -4.61
C THR A 74 -7.23 4.94 -3.33
N ILE A 75 -6.24 4.06 -3.15
CA ILE A 75 -5.29 4.12 -2.03
C ILE A 75 -4.57 5.46 -2.02
N ASP A 76 -4.08 5.91 -3.18
CA ASP A 76 -3.35 7.17 -3.35
C ASP A 76 -4.20 8.42 -3.05
N ARG A 77 -5.52 8.33 -3.18
CA ARG A 77 -6.43 9.42 -2.80
C ARG A 77 -6.67 9.42 -1.28
N TYR A 78 -7.02 8.27 -0.72
CA TYR A 78 -7.40 8.18 0.69
C TYR A 78 -6.20 8.29 1.64
N HIS A 79 -5.00 7.82 1.27
CA HIS A 79 -3.84 7.96 2.15
C HIS A 79 -3.52 9.44 2.40
N PHE A 80 -3.66 10.28 1.37
CA PHE A 80 -3.37 11.69 1.50
C PHE A 80 -4.41 12.38 2.39
N LEU A 81 -5.70 12.12 2.18
CA LEU A 81 -6.78 12.62 3.03
C LEU A 81 -6.57 12.24 4.51
N VAL A 82 -6.24 10.97 4.76
CA VAL A 82 -5.97 10.43 6.10
C VAL A 82 -4.71 11.06 6.72
N MET A 83 -3.74 11.48 5.90
CA MET A 83 -2.52 12.18 6.35
C MET A 83 -2.78 13.61 6.77
N ILE A 84 -3.62 14.36 6.06
CA ILE A 84 -3.91 15.78 6.33
C ILE A 84 -5.09 16.00 7.28
N ASP A 85 -5.87 14.96 7.60
CA ASP A 85 -7.00 15.03 8.53
C ASP A 85 -6.61 15.69 9.87
N PRO A 86 -7.21 16.82 10.27
CA PRO A 86 -6.91 17.46 11.56
C PRO A 86 -7.12 16.54 12.77
N ASN A 87 -7.99 15.52 12.66
CA ASN A 87 -8.30 14.56 13.73
C ASN A 87 -7.36 13.34 13.77
N ALA A 88 -6.34 13.33 12.93
CA ALA A 88 -5.27 12.33 12.89
C ALA A 88 -4.53 12.15 14.23
N SER A 89 -4.63 13.09 15.18
CA SER A 89 -4.04 12.98 16.53
C SER A 89 -4.47 11.72 17.31
N THR A 90 -5.52 11.03 16.84
CA THR A 90 -5.95 9.72 17.33
C THR A 90 -4.99 8.55 17.04
N TYR A 91 -3.94 8.73 16.22
CA TYR A 91 -2.88 7.70 15.98
C TYR A 91 -2.04 7.35 17.22
N VAL A 92 -2.24 8.06 18.33
CA VAL A 92 -1.45 7.89 19.56
C VAL A 92 -2.08 6.86 20.51
N LYS A 93 -3.36 6.49 20.34
CA LYS A 93 -3.96 5.43 21.17
C LYS A 93 -3.52 4.06 20.66
N LYS A 94 -2.47 3.51 21.30
CA LYS A 94 -1.96 2.14 21.09
C LYS A 94 -3.13 1.16 20.93
N GLY A 95 -3.29 0.62 19.73
CA GLY A 95 -4.09 -0.58 19.48
C GLY A 95 -5.54 -0.40 19.03
N LYS A 96 -6.07 0.80 18.79
CA LYS A 96 -7.49 0.95 18.33
C LYS A 96 -7.69 1.35 16.87
N THR A 97 -6.85 2.20 16.31
CA THR A 97 -7.06 2.69 14.94
C THR A 97 -5.71 3.03 14.30
N SER A 98 -5.29 2.27 13.28
CA SER A 98 -4.13 2.60 12.45
C SER A 98 -4.56 3.39 11.20
N PRO A 99 -3.69 4.22 10.61
CA PRO A 99 -3.98 4.88 9.33
C PRO A 99 -4.37 3.89 8.23
N ILE A 100 -3.76 2.70 8.24
CA ILE A 100 -4.04 1.61 7.30
C ILE A 100 -5.48 1.12 7.48
N THR A 101 -5.89 0.83 8.73
CA THR A 101 -7.26 0.37 9.03
C THR A 101 -8.32 1.42 8.69
N LEU A 102 -7.99 2.71 8.69
CA LEU A 102 -8.90 3.75 8.22
C LEU A 102 -9.11 3.65 6.70
N ILE A 103 -8.02 3.55 5.93
CA ILE A 103 -8.12 3.36 4.48
C ILE A 103 -8.87 2.07 4.15
N GLU A 104 -8.54 0.95 4.80
CA GLU A 104 -9.24 -0.33 4.61
C GLU A 104 -10.74 -0.19 4.88
N GLY A 105 -11.11 0.49 5.98
CA GLY A 105 -12.51 0.78 6.31
C GLY A 105 -13.21 1.63 5.26
N HIS A 106 -12.51 2.58 4.64
CA HIS A 106 -13.04 3.36 3.51
C HIS A 106 -13.17 2.52 2.23
N LEU A 107 -12.17 1.71 1.89
CA LEU A 107 -12.16 0.86 0.70
C LEU A 107 -13.30 -0.17 0.74
N LEU A 108 -13.57 -0.76 1.90
CA LEU A 108 -14.66 -1.74 2.06
C LEU A 108 -16.06 -1.12 1.93
N ARG A 109 -16.21 0.18 2.16
CA ARG A 109 -17.49 0.89 2.04
C ARG A 109 -17.80 1.29 0.60
N ILE A 110 -16.79 1.38 -0.27
CA ILE A 110 -16.96 1.83 -1.64
C ILE A 110 -17.24 0.61 -2.52
N PRO A 111 -18.44 0.49 -3.14
CA PRO A 111 -18.68 -0.55 -4.11
C PRO A 111 -17.71 -0.35 -5.28
N ASN A 112 -17.06 -1.44 -5.72
CA ASN A 112 -16.08 -1.47 -6.83
C ASN A 112 -14.70 -0.84 -6.55
N SER A 113 -14.30 -0.66 -5.29
CA SER A 113 -12.92 -0.23 -4.96
C SER A 113 -11.83 -1.23 -5.36
N GLY A 114 -12.21 -2.44 -5.79
CA GLY A 114 -11.31 -3.55 -6.06
C GLY A 114 -10.96 -4.38 -4.82
N LEU A 115 -11.30 -3.90 -3.61
CA LEU A 115 -11.12 -4.64 -2.36
C LEU A 115 -12.45 -5.33 -1.98
N THR A 116 -12.63 -6.59 -2.40
CA THR A 116 -13.79 -7.36 -1.96
C THR A 116 -13.52 -8.05 -0.61
N PRO A 117 -14.56 -8.39 0.18
CA PRO A 117 -14.38 -9.14 1.43
C PRO A 117 -13.65 -10.48 1.24
N ALA A 118 -13.70 -11.07 0.04
CA ALA A 118 -12.93 -12.28 -0.26
C ALA A 118 -11.41 -12.03 -0.29
N PHE A 119 -10.95 -10.82 -0.63
CA PHE A 119 -9.52 -10.48 -0.67
C PHE A 119 -8.93 -10.33 0.74
N THR A 120 -9.73 -9.93 1.73
CA THR A 120 -9.23 -9.77 3.11
C THR A 120 -8.81 -11.11 3.73
N HIS A 121 -9.36 -12.22 3.24
CA HIS A 121 -8.96 -13.57 3.64
C HIS A 121 -7.63 -14.02 3.01
N ASN A 122 -7.18 -13.39 1.92
CA ASN A 122 -5.90 -13.70 1.31
C ASN A 122 -4.78 -12.86 1.92
N LYS A 123 -4.15 -13.40 2.97
CA LYS A 123 -3.07 -12.74 3.70
C LYS A 123 -1.90 -12.29 2.81
N SER A 124 -1.56 -13.05 1.77
CA SER A 124 -0.46 -12.69 0.86
C SER A 124 -0.78 -11.40 0.09
N LYS A 125 -1.96 -11.33 -0.52
CA LYS A 125 -2.42 -10.14 -1.26
C LYS A 125 -2.57 -8.93 -0.35
N MET A 126 -3.15 -9.13 0.84
CA MET A 126 -3.29 -8.06 1.84
C MET A 126 -1.94 -7.52 2.29
N ASN A 127 -0.93 -8.37 2.51
CA ASN A 127 0.41 -7.91 2.86
C ASN A 127 1.03 -6.99 1.78
N VAL A 128 0.80 -7.30 0.50
CA VAL A 128 1.28 -6.46 -0.61
C VAL A 128 0.56 -5.10 -0.61
N ILE A 129 -0.76 -5.10 -0.42
CA ILE A 129 -1.58 -3.88 -0.34
C ILE A 129 -1.17 -3.02 0.87
N GLU A 130 -1.07 -3.61 2.06
CA GLU A 130 -0.61 -2.92 3.27
C GLU A 130 0.82 -2.39 3.10
N GLY A 131 1.71 -3.16 2.46
CA GLY A 131 3.07 -2.73 2.15
C GLY A 131 3.08 -1.46 1.29
N ARG A 132 2.22 -1.40 0.27
CA ARG A 132 2.04 -0.20 -0.56
C ARG A 132 1.51 0.98 0.25
N MET A 133 0.48 0.78 1.08
CA MET A 133 -0.06 1.82 1.96
C MET A 133 1.02 2.37 2.90
N ARG A 134 1.79 1.50 3.58
CA ARG A 134 2.90 1.89 4.47
C ARG A 134 3.95 2.72 3.76
N TYR A 135 4.32 2.30 2.55
CA TYR A 135 5.27 3.04 1.71
C TYR A 135 4.73 4.45 1.39
N LYS A 136 3.47 4.56 0.94
CA LYS A 136 2.84 5.85 0.59
C LYS A 136 2.72 6.79 1.80
N PHE A 137 2.34 6.26 2.96
CA PHE A 137 2.31 7.01 4.21
C PHE A 137 3.69 7.53 4.60
N THR A 138 4.72 6.67 4.55
CA THR A 138 6.09 7.06 4.90
C THR A 138 6.64 8.11 3.94
N HIS A 139 6.45 7.90 2.63
CA HIS A 139 6.88 8.84 1.61
C HIS A 139 6.20 10.20 1.77
N SER A 140 4.86 10.24 1.88
CA SER A 140 4.12 11.50 2.03
C SER A 140 4.45 12.21 3.35
N ARG A 141 4.64 11.46 4.44
CA ARG A 141 5.09 12.02 5.72
C ARG A 141 6.46 12.69 5.59
N ASN A 142 7.39 12.08 4.87
CA ASN A 142 8.71 12.67 4.67
C ASN A 142 8.59 13.98 3.86
N LEU A 143 7.83 13.99 2.76
CA LEU A 143 7.60 15.22 1.98
C LEU A 143 6.97 16.34 2.82
N ILE A 144 5.94 16.03 3.61
CA ILE A 144 5.30 17.00 4.50
C ILE A 144 6.29 17.49 5.58
N LYS A 145 7.12 16.59 6.12
CA LYS A 145 8.13 16.96 7.11
C LYS A 145 9.16 17.91 6.50
N ASP A 146 9.61 17.64 5.29
CA ASP A 146 10.60 18.48 4.59
C ASP A 146 10.03 19.89 4.34
N LEU A 147 8.77 19.99 3.87
CA LEU A 147 8.06 21.27 3.77
C LEU A 147 7.93 22.00 5.11
N ILE A 148 7.62 21.28 6.19
CA ILE A 148 7.53 21.90 7.52
C ILE A 148 8.90 22.42 7.96
N VAL A 149 9.98 21.68 7.71
CA VAL A 149 11.34 22.13 8.05
C VAL A 149 11.70 23.38 7.25
N GLU A 150 11.41 23.40 5.95
CA GLU A 150 11.60 24.56 5.08
C GLU A 150 10.79 25.77 5.55
N SER A 151 9.55 25.55 6.01
CA SER A 151 8.66 26.61 6.50
C SER A 151 9.16 27.34 7.74
N VAL A 152 10.05 26.73 8.54
CA VAL A 152 10.59 27.34 9.75
C VAL A 152 11.57 28.47 9.40
N GLY A 153 12.19 28.41 8.21
CA GLY A 153 13.28 29.29 7.83
C GLY A 153 14.60 28.92 8.52
N ASP A 154 15.70 29.42 7.97
CA ASP A 154 17.03 29.28 8.56
C ASP A 154 17.48 30.64 9.11
N ALA A 155 17.80 30.69 10.40
CA ALA A 155 18.09 31.96 11.10
C ALA A 155 19.41 32.60 10.65
N ASP A 156 20.27 31.82 9.99
CA ASP A 156 21.65 32.19 9.66
C ASP A 156 21.85 32.62 8.18
N THR A 157 20.79 32.63 7.36
CA THR A 157 20.85 33.05 5.96
C THR A 157 20.24 34.43 5.74
N GLU A 158 21.01 35.36 5.15
CA GLU A 158 20.55 36.71 4.75
C GLU A 158 19.63 36.71 3.52
N ASP A 159 19.41 35.54 2.90
CA ASP A 159 18.54 35.38 1.74
C ASP A 159 17.05 35.44 2.12
N GLU A 160 16.22 36.06 1.28
CA GLU A 160 14.76 36.14 1.45
C GLU A 160 14.08 34.76 1.54
N SER A 161 14.74 33.70 1.06
CA SER A 161 14.30 32.30 1.19
C SER A 161 14.38 31.75 2.63
N GLY A 162 15.07 32.45 3.54
CA GLY A 162 15.18 32.08 4.96
C GLY A 162 14.02 32.56 5.82
N GLN A 163 13.05 33.31 5.27
CA GLN A 163 11.93 33.83 6.05
C GLN A 163 10.93 32.72 6.44
N PRO A 164 10.40 32.75 7.67
CA PRO A 164 9.40 31.79 8.09
C PRO A 164 8.12 31.94 7.25
N MET A 165 7.59 30.82 6.78
CA MET A 165 6.40 30.77 5.94
C MET A 165 5.14 30.95 6.76
N ASP A 166 4.15 31.68 6.22
CA ASP A 166 2.82 31.76 6.82
C ASP A 166 2.13 30.39 6.85
N ILE A 167 1.39 30.11 7.92
CA ILE A 167 0.76 28.80 8.16
C ILE A 167 -0.27 28.44 7.08
N ILE A 168 -0.98 29.45 6.55
CA ILE A 168 -1.96 29.23 5.48
C ILE A 168 -1.24 28.83 4.19
N THR A 169 -0.11 29.48 3.90
CA THR A 169 0.74 29.16 2.75
C THR A 169 1.32 27.75 2.87
N LEU A 170 1.80 27.36 4.06
CA LEU A 170 2.26 26.00 4.32
C LEU A 170 1.14 24.98 4.10
N CYS A 171 -0.06 25.22 4.62
CA CYS A 171 -1.20 24.33 4.41
C CYS A 171 -1.57 24.21 2.93
N GLN A 172 -1.49 25.31 2.16
CA GLN A 172 -1.72 25.29 0.72
C GLN A 172 -0.67 24.44 0.00
N GLN A 173 0.62 24.65 0.28
CA GLN A 173 1.69 23.86 -0.32
C GLN A 173 1.57 22.37 0.03
N VAL A 174 1.16 22.04 1.26
CA VAL A 174 0.87 20.66 1.63
C VAL A 174 -0.27 20.10 0.78
N ILE A 175 -1.38 20.82 0.59
CA ILE A 175 -2.48 20.39 -0.29
C ILE A 175 -1.98 20.20 -1.73
N ASP A 176 -1.11 21.09 -2.20
CA ASP A 176 -0.54 21.06 -3.54
C ASP A 176 0.30 19.79 -3.79
N LEU A 177 0.97 19.24 -2.77
CA LEU A 177 1.63 17.91 -2.86
C LEU A 177 0.64 16.79 -3.23
N GLY A 178 -0.62 16.92 -2.81
CA GLY A 178 -1.69 15.96 -3.03
C GLY A 178 -2.64 16.32 -4.18
N SER A 179 -2.54 17.53 -4.75
CA SER A 179 -3.48 18.09 -5.73
C SER A 179 -3.72 17.19 -6.93
N SER A 180 -2.67 16.57 -7.47
CA SER A 180 -2.77 15.63 -8.61
C SER A 180 -3.58 14.36 -8.31
N LYS A 181 -3.80 14.03 -7.04
CA LYS A 181 -4.48 12.79 -6.60
C LYS A 181 -5.89 13.03 -6.07
N LEU A 182 -6.19 14.28 -5.74
CA LEU A 182 -7.45 14.70 -5.15
C LEU A 182 -8.39 15.19 -6.24
N THR A 183 -9.59 14.64 -6.30
CA THR A 183 -10.66 15.10 -7.20
C THR A 183 -11.52 16.19 -6.57
N THR A 184 -11.35 16.42 -5.27
CA THR A 184 -12.14 17.38 -4.48
C THR A 184 -11.26 18.52 -4.03
N ASP A 185 -11.77 19.74 -4.18
CA ASP A 185 -11.15 20.94 -3.64
C ASP A 185 -11.15 20.88 -2.11
N ILE A 186 -9.95 20.85 -1.51
CA ILE A 186 -9.78 20.78 -0.06
C ILE A 186 -9.70 22.19 0.48
N LYS A 187 -10.71 22.58 1.24
CA LYS A 187 -10.71 23.86 1.93
C LYS A 187 -9.81 23.79 3.17
N ILE A 188 -8.88 24.74 3.28
CA ILE A 188 -8.05 24.90 4.47
C ILE A 188 -8.96 25.27 5.65
N SER A 189 -8.99 24.42 6.67
CA SER A 189 -9.76 24.65 7.89
C SER A 189 -8.87 25.18 9.02
N VAL A 190 -9.47 25.82 10.02
CA VAL A 190 -8.74 26.34 11.19
C VAL A 190 -8.08 25.20 11.97
N GLU A 191 -8.73 24.05 12.06
CA GLU A 191 -8.20 22.85 12.71
C GLU A 191 -6.98 22.30 11.98
N MET A 192 -6.98 22.34 10.64
CA MET A 192 -5.84 21.96 9.83
C MET A 192 -4.64 22.88 10.10
N CYS A 193 -4.85 24.21 10.06
CA CYS A 193 -3.82 25.18 10.40
C CYS A 193 -3.28 24.96 11.82
N GLY A 194 -4.15 24.73 12.80
CA GLY A 194 -3.75 24.45 14.18
C GLY A 194 -2.87 23.20 14.31
N ARG A 195 -3.21 22.13 13.56
CA ARG A 195 -2.39 20.91 13.52
C ARG A 195 -1.01 21.16 12.92
N PHE A 196 -0.92 21.85 11.78
CA PHE A 196 0.37 22.14 11.16
C PHE A 196 1.20 23.11 12.01
N ALA A 197 0.60 24.13 12.62
CA ALA A 197 1.29 25.04 13.54
C ALA A 197 1.88 24.27 14.74
N PHE A 198 1.14 23.30 15.28
CA PHE A 198 1.65 22.42 16.33
C PHE A 198 2.83 21.56 15.85
N LEU A 199 2.78 21.02 14.63
CA LEU A 199 3.87 20.23 14.04
C LEU A 199 5.12 21.07 13.78
N VAL A 200 4.96 22.29 13.23
CA VAL A 200 6.03 23.28 13.05
C VAL A 200 6.70 23.54 14.39
N CYS A 201 5.93 23.95 15.41
CA CYS A 201 6.46 24.21 16.76
C CYS A 201 7.16 22.99 17.40
N SER A 202 6.70 21.78 17.10
CA SER A 202 7.31 20.54 17.58
C SER A 202 8.64 20.23 16.90
N LEU A 203 8.80 20.59 15.62
CA LEU A 203 10.01 20.35 14.83
C LEU A 203 11.06 21.45 14.99
N SER A 204 10.65 22.71 15.21
CA SER A 204 11.58 23.83 15.46
C SER A 204 12.31 23.73 16.80
N ARG A 205 11.83 22.90 17.74
CA ARG A 205 12.52 22.70 19.01
C ARG A 205 13.72 21.77 18.78
N PRO A 206 14.96 22.20 19.04
CA PRO A 206 16.08 21.27 19.05
C PRO A 206 15.76 20.16 20.03
N PHE A 207 16.01 18.91 19.64
CA PHE A 207 15.79 17.73 20.48
C PHE A 207 16.83 17.70 21.61
N THR A 208 16.82 18.70 22.49
CA THR A 208 17.53 18.66 23.76
C THR A 208 16.92 17.50 24.54
N GLU A 209 17.75 16.54 24.96
CA GLU A 209 17.43 15.28 25.66
C GLU A 209 16.65 15.42 27.00
N SER A 210 15.88 16.48 27.20
CA SER A 210 15.18 16.80 28.43
C SER A 210 13.73 17.20 28.17
N LEU A 211 12.95 16.33 27.55
CA LEU A 211 11.47 16.43 27.54
C LEU A 211 10.82 15.05 27.36
N ILE A 212 11.08 14.16 28.31
CA ILE A 212 10.05 13.22 28.74
C ILE A 212 9.14 14.02 29.66
N PHE A 213 7.95 14.39 29.18
CA PHE A 213 6.65 14.30 29.87
C PHE A 213 5.62 15.22 29.21
N ILE A 214 4.74 14.64 28.39
CA ILE A 214 3.36 15.12 28.29
C ILE A 214 2.68 14.65 29.59
N VAL A 215 2.73 15.46 30.65
CA VAL A 215 1.80 15.29 31.78
C VAL A 215 0.51 16.00 31.39
N PRO A 216 -0.64 15.31 31.30
CA PRO A 216 -1.92 16.00 31.32
C PRO A 216 -2.06 16.65 32.69
N SER A 217 -2.29 17.96 32.68
CA SER A 217 -2.49 18.84 33.83
C SER A 217 -3.02 18.11 35.07
N THR A 218 -2.17 17.90 36.08
CA THR A 218 -2.46 18.03 37.52
C THR A 218 -1.19 17.78 38.32
N ARG A 219 -0.71 18.85 38.99
CA ARG A 219 0.35 18.90 40.01
C ARG A 219 1.81 18.85 39.52
N LEU A 220 2.41 20.04 39.56
CA LEU A 220 3.84 20.30 39.67
C LEU A 220 4.49 19.47 40.79
N THR A 221 5.53 18.71 40.47
CA THR A 221 6.60 18.41 41.43
C THR A 221 7.93 18.36 40.71
N LEU A 222 8.80 19.31 41.06
CA LEU A 222 10.17 19.46 40.58
C LEU A 222 11.02 18.25 41.01
N LEU A 223 11.69 17.61 40.06
CA LEU A 223 12.87 16.79 40.33
C LEU A 223 13.99 17.15 39.35
N LEU A 224 14.86 18.06 39.79
CA LEU A 224 16.17 18.31 39.20
C LEU A 224 17.09 17.13 39.53
N ARG A 225 17.61 16.44 38.51
CA ARG A 225 18.72 15.48 38.67
C ARG A 225 19.94 15.98 37.91
N ARG A 226 20.96 16.41 38.67
CA ARG A 226 22.30 16.81 38.20
C ARG A 226 22.92 15.71 37.33
N ARG A 227 23.45 16.05 36.15
CA ARG A 227 24.41 15.23 35.40
C ARG A 227 25.84 15.66 35.79
N SER A 228 26.68 14.69 36.15
CA SER A 228 28.13 14.83 36.32
C SER A 228 28.84 14.91 34.96
N PRO A 229 29.95 15.67 34.83
CA PRO A 229 30.65 15.83 33.56
C PRO A 229 31.52 14.60 33.24
N ARG A 230 31.43 14.08 32.02
CA ARG A 230 32.38 13.10 31.47
C ARG A 230 33.54 13.83 30.80
N LEU A 231 34.74 13.53 31.28
CA LEU A 231 36.05 14.01 30.82
C LEU A 231 36.32 13.59 29.36
N LEU A 232 36.68 14.55 28.51
CA LEU A 232 37.41 14.33 27.26
C LEU A 232 38.84 13.87 27.59
N ARG A 233 39.26 12.71 27.10
CA ARG A 233 40.67 12.32 26.98
C ARG A 233 41.11 12.47 25.52
N ARG A 234 41.84 13.55 25.23
CA ARG A 234 42.76 13.62 24.08
C ARG A 234 43.92 12.64 24.33
N LYS A 235 44.26 11.81 23.33
CA LYS A 235 45.59 11.19 23.23
C LYS A 235 46.34 11.87 22.11
N THR A 236 47.34 12.66 22.48
CA THR A 236 48.49 13.02 21.64
C THR A 236 49.43 11.83 21.62
N VAL A 237 49.83 11.39 20.42
CA VAL A 237 50.92 10.43 20.22
C VAL A 237 52.16 11.25 19.89
N GLY A 238 53.20 11.09 20.69
CA GLY A 238 54.60 11.30 20.29
C GLY A 238 55.23 9.95 20.00
#